data_AF-A0A1S9D116-F1
#
_entry.id   AF-A0A1S9D116-F1
#
_cell.length_a   1.000
_cell.length_b   1.000
_cell.length_c   1.000
_cell.angle_alpha   90.00
_cell.angle_beta   90.00
_cell.angle_gamma   90.00
#
_symmetry.space_group_name_H-M   'P 1'
#
loop_
_entity.id
_entity.type
_entity.pdbx_description
1 polymer ?
#
loop_
_entity_poly.entity_id
_entity_poly.type
_entity_poly.pdbx_seq_one_letter_code
_entity_poly.pdbx_strand_id
1 'polypeptide(L)'
;MTIEDITLPTLYCPFPSAVNPHREAVHEHTLEWVGHHRLVTDARAFERLRAAQFGQLVARAYPNAPLDRLRLLSDWITWLFILDDECDEHGIGKRPERLAALQARCLKVLVGSRPEEPDPQGLTYPVSDLRAAGKVRPDVPLLGALRDIRKRLRACMPHAWMMRFALGVSDYFEACEWEARNRVQRVWPDPAVYIQMRPYTGALYLLLDLIEMTEGTVLPLTVRKHPLLRALMRITSNVVCWSNDIFSLEKERAHHDLHNLVLILQRHDGLNLQEAVNRVAILTDKQVRASSSWKRSCPCGIPTNLGSI
;
A
#
# COMPACT_ATOMS: atom_id res chain seq x y z
N MET A 1 -27.23 5.03 15.87
CA MET A 1 -26.90 5.21 14.45
C MET A 1 -26.28 3.93 13.92
N THR A 2 -26.97 3.28 12.99
CA THR A 2 -26.39 2.24 12.13
C THR A 2 -25.54 2.93 11.05
N ILE A 3 -24.71 2.18 10.32
CA ILE A 3 -23.92 2.75 9.20
C ILE A 3 -24.81 3.30 8.08
N GLU A 4 -26.00 2.74 7.93
CA GLU A 4 -27.03 3.17 6.97
C GLU A 4 -27.48 4.63 7.20
N ASP A 5 -27.23 5.19 8.40
CA ASP A 5 -27.52 6.58 8.73
C ASP A 5 -26.32 7.54 8.50
N ILE A 6 -25.16 7.04 8.07
CA ILE A 6 -23.96 7.85 7.88
C ILE A 6 -23.95 8.45 6.48
N THR A 7 -23.93 9.78 6.42
CA THR A 7 -23.74 10.52 5.17
C THR A 7 -22.25 10.64 4.90
N LEU A 8 -21.79 10.01 3.80
CA LEU A 8 -20.41 10.14 3.35
C LEU A 8 -20.13 11.59 2.89
N PRO A 9 -19.04 12.21 3.35
CA PRO A 9 -18.70 13.58 3.00
C PRO A 9 -18.19 13.67 1.57
N THR A 10 -18.45 14.79 0.90
CA THR A 10 -17.71 15.17 -0.32
C THR A 10 -16.39 15.80 0.10
N LEU A 11 -15.27 15.14 -0.18
CA LEU A 11 -13.93 15.65 0.14
C LEU A 11 -13.50 16.72 -0.87
N TYR A 12 -12.85 17.77 -0.38
CA TYR A 12 -12.33 18.84 -1.22
C TYR A 12 -11.12 18.35 -2.05
N CYS A 13 -11.30 18.24 -3.36
CA CYS A 13 -10.25 17.86 -4.31
C CYS A 13 -10.19 18.87 -5.47
N PRO A 14 -9.28 19.87 -5.44
CA PRO A 14 -9.14 20.87 -6.50
C PRO A 14 -8.26 20.38 -7.66
N PHE A 15 -7.90 19.10 -7.70
CA PHE A 15 -7.01 18.54 -8.71
C PHE A 15 -7.83 17.94 -9.85
N PRO A 16 -7.45 18.18 -11.12
CA PRO A 16 -8.13 17.56 -12.25
C PRO A 16 -7.99 16.03 -12.18
N SER A 17 -9.07 15.32 -12.49
CA SER A 17 -9.04 13.87 -12.58
C SER A 17 -8.23 13.46 -13.82
N ALA A 18 -7.36 12.48 -13.66
CA ALA A 18 -6.62 11.85 -14.75
C ALA A 18 -6.68 10.32 -14.59
N VAL A 19 -6.54 9.61 -15.70
CA VAL A 19 -6.45 8.15 -15.73
C VAL A 19 -5.51 7.75 -16.86
N ASN A 20 -4.61 6.82 -16.56
CA ASN A 20 -3.70 6.28 -17.55
C ASN A 20 -4.49 5.56 -18.68
N PRO A 21 -4.17 5.78 -19.96
CA PRO A 21 -4.86 5.12 -21.07
C PRO A 21 -4.73 3.60 -21.05
N HIS A 22 -3.72 3.05 -20.37
CA HIS A 22 -3.45 1.62 -20.28
C HIS A 22 -4.21 0.89 -19.16
N ARG A 23 -5.16 1.53 -18.47
CA ARG A 23 -5.85 0.99 -17.27
C ARG A 23 -6.40 -0.44 -17.45
N GLU A 24 -7.02 -0.73 -18.59
CA GLU A 24 -7.62 -2.04 -18.89
C GLU A 24 -6.53 -3.09 -19.14
N ALA A 25 -5.54 -2.75 -19.97
CA ALA A 25 -4.41 -3.62 -20.28
C ALA A 25 -3.56 -3.97 -19.04
N VAL A 26 -3.45 -3.04 -18.09
CA VAL A 26 -2.77 -3.28 -16.80
C VAL A 26 -3.62 -4.13 -15.89
N HIS A 27 -4.93 -3.91 -15.83
CA HIS A 27 -5.80 -4.73 -14.99
C HIS A 27 -5.77 -6.20 -15.42
N GLU A 28 -5.95 -6.48 -16.71
CA GLU A 28 -5.90 -7.86 -17.24
C GLU A 28 -4.53 -8.50 -17.02
N HIS A 29 -3.44 -7.77 -17.28
CA HIS A 29 -2.08 -8.24 -16.99
C HIS A 29 -1.92 -8.67 -15.53
N THR A 30 -2.41 -7.88 -14.58
CA THR A 30 -2.26 -8.20 -13.16
C THR A 30 -3.11 -9.42 -12.76
N LEU A 31 -4.28 -9.62 -13.37
CA LEU A 31 -5.09 -10.83 -13.15
C LEU A 31 -4.37 -12.10 -13.65
N GLU A 32 -3.79 -12.04 -14.84
CA GLU A 32 -2.96 -13.11 -15.39
C GLU A 32 -1.74 -13.39 -14.51
N TRP A 33 -1.07 -12.34 -14.03
CA TRP A 33 0.09 -12.43 -13.15
C TRP A 33 -0.27 -13.08 -11.79
N VAL A 34 -1.38 -12.69 -11.17
CA VAL A 34 -1.92 -13.31 -9.95
C VAL A 34 -2.18 -14.81 -10.15
N GLY A 35 -2.80 -15.18 -11.27
CA GLY A 35 -3.06 -16.58 -11.62
C GLY A 35 -1.77 -17.38 -11.85
N HIS A 36 -0.82 -16.79 -12.58
CA HIS A 36 0.49 -17.40 -12.88
C HIS A 36 1.27 -17.71 -11.60
N HIS A 37 1.31 -16.77 -10.66
CA HIS A 37 1.99 -16.94 -9.38
C HIS A 37 1.18 -17.72 -8.35
N ARG A 38 -0.07 -18.10 -8.66
CA ARG A 38 -1.00 -18.81 -7.76
C ARG A 38 -1.20 -18.07 -6.44
N LEU A 39 -1.25 -16.74 -6.50
CA LEU A 39 -1.46 -15.91 -5.32
C LEU A 39 -2.88 -16.05 -4.77
N VAL A 40 -3.83 -16.37 -5.63
CA VAL A 40 -5.20 -16.71 -5.27
C VAL A 40 -5.56 -18.01 -5.97
N THR A 41 -6.04 -19.00 -5.21
CA THR A 41 -6.37 -20.34 -5.73
C THR A 41 -7.86 -20.65 -5.71
N ASP A 42 -8.64 -19.87 -4.96
CA ASP A 42 -10.09 -19.98 -4.89
C ASP A 42 -10.77 -19.08 -5.93
N ALA A 43 -11.76 -19.61 -6.64
CA ALA A 43 -12.44 -18.89 -7.71
C ALA A 43 -13.20 -17.66 -7.19
N ARG A 44 -13.82 -17.74 -6.00
CA ARG A 44 -14.54 -16.62 -5.41
C ARG A 44 -13.57 -15.52 -4.97
N ALA A 45 -12.44 -15.88 -4.39
CA ALA A 45 -11.38 -14.93 -4.07
C ALA A 45 -10.81 -14.25 -5.34
N PHE A 46 -10.68 -15.00 -6.44
CA PHE A 46 -10.23 -14.42 -7.71
C PHE A 46 -11.26 -13.43 -8.29
N GLU A 47 -12.56 -13.73 -8.22
CA GLU A 47 -13.62 -12.80 -8.62
C GLU A 47 -13.63 -11.53 -7.75
N ARG A 48 -13.41 -11.66 -6.43
CA ARG A 48 -13.27 -10.49 -5.55
C ARG A 48 -12.07 -9.62 -5.95
N LEU A 49 -10.93 -10.23 -6.28
CA LEU A 49 -9.74 -9.52 -6.73
C LEU A 49 -9.98 -8.82 -8.07
N ARG A 50 -10.68 -9.45 -9.01
CA ARG A 50 -11.11 -8.82 -10.27
C ARG A 50 -12.03 -7.61 -10.01
N ALA A 51 -13.01 -7.77 -9.13
CA ALA A 51 -13.93 -6.69 -8.76
C ALA A 51 -13.25 -5.52 -8.02
N ALA A 52 -12.11 -5.75 -7.35
CA ALA A 52 -11.35 -4.71 -6.66
C ALA A 52 -10.68 -3.71 -7.60
N GLN A 53 -10.55 -4.01 -8.90
CA GLN A 53 -10.11 -3.07 -9.93
C GLN A 53 -8.75 -2.40 -9.63
N PHE A 54 -7.76 -3.13 -9.10
CA PHE A 54 -6.46 -2.55 -8.74
C PHE A 54 -5.73 -1.85 -9.90
N GLY A 55 -5.92 -2.31 -11.13
CA GLY A 55 -5.41 -1.63 -12.32
C GLY A 55 -5.97 -0.22 -12.50
N GLN A 56 -7.24 0.01 -12.12
CA GLN A 56 -7.85 1.35 -12.13
C GLN A 56 -7.27 2.25 -11.04
N LEU A 57 -7.08 1.72 -9.83
CA LEU A 57 -6.44 2.46 -8.73
C LEU A 57 -5.05 2.95 -9.16
N VAL A 58 -4.24 2.05 -9.71
CA VAL A 58 -2.89 2.31 -10.18
C VAL A 58 -2.90 3.31 -11.35
N ALA A 59 -3.79 3.13 -12.33
CA ALA A 59 -3.92 4.03 -13.47
C ALA A 59 -4.32 5.46 -13.08
N ARG A 60 -5.05 5.64 -11.99
CA ARG A 60 -5.40 6.97 -11.45
C ARG A 60 -4.27 7.59 -10.62
N ALA A 61 -3.53 6.77 -9.87
CA ALA A 61 -2.40 7.24 -9.07
C ALA A 61 -1.18 7.61 -9.94
N TYR A 62 -0.99 6.93 -11.08
CA TYR A 62 0.16 7.13 -11.98
C TYR A 62 -0.31 7.36 -13.43
N PRO A 63 -1.00 8.49 -13.71
CA PRO A 63 -1.67 8.73 -14.98
C PRO A 63 -0.72 8.80 -16.18
N ASN A 64 0.56 9.12 -15.96
CA ASN A 64 1.56 9.30 -17.01
C ASN A 64 2.58 8.16 -17.09
N ALA A 65 2.49 7.15 -16.21
CA ALA A 65 3.47 6.08 -16.20
C ALA A 65 3.39 5.24 -17.49
N PRO A 66 4.54 4.83 -18.05
CA PRO A 66 4.55 3.95 -19.21
C PRO A 66 4.02 2.56 -18.85
N LEU A 67 3.44 1.87 -19.83
CA LEU A 67 2.74 0.58 -19.63
C LEU A 67 3.55 -0.45 -18.85
N ASP A 68 4.84 -0.62 -19.15
CA ASP A 68 5.70 -1.61 -18.50
C ASP A 68 5.92 -1.31 -17.00
N ARG A 69 6.10 -0.03 -16.65
CA ARG A 69 6.22 0.44 -15.27
C ARG A 69 4.88 0.35 -14.54
N LEU A 70 3.78 0.68 -15.22
CA LEU A 70 2.43 0.63 -14.65
C LEU A 70 2.00 -0.82 -14.34
N ARG A 71 2.35 -1.79 -15.18
CA ARG A 71 2.18 -3.24 -14.91
C ARG A 71 2.90 -3.68 -13.64
N LEU A 72 4.18 -3.32 -13.52
CA LEU A 72 4.98 -3.64 -12.34
C LEU A 72 4.39 -3.01 -11.06
N LEU A 73 3.90 -1.77 -11.16
CA LEU A 73 3.29 -1.07 -10.05
C LEU A 73 1.97 -1.73 -9.63
N SER A 74 1.14 -2.11 -10.60
CA SER A 74 -0.12 -2.82 -10.35
C SER A 74 0.12 -4.17 -9.68
N ASP A 75 1.09 -4.95 -10.16
CA ASP A 75 1.45 -6.22 -9.54
C ASP A 75 1.99 -6.05 -8.10
N TRP A 76 2.78 -5.00 -7.85
CA TRP A 76 3.24 -4.65 -6.49
C TRP A 76 2.10 -4.26 -5.56
N ILE A 77 1.19 -3.39 -6.00
CA ILE A 77 0.04 -2.97 -5.19
C ILE A 77 -0.87 -4.17 -4.91
N THR A 78 -1.17 -4.99 -5.90
CA THR A 78 -1.96 -6.21 -5.70
C THR A 78 -1.26 -7.18 -4.75
N TRP A 79 0.06 -7.34 -4.84
CA TRP A 79 0.83 -8.16 -3.89
C TRP A 79 0.73 -7.63 -2.45
N LEU A 80 0.78 -6.31 -2.25
CA LEU A 80 0.60 -5.69 -0.92
C LEU A 80 -0.80 -5.96 -0.36
N PHE A 81 -1.85 -5.79 -1.16
CA PHE A 81 -3.22 -6.08 -0.71
C PHE A 81 -3.42 -7.55 -0.36
N ILE A 82 -2.86 -8.48 -1.14
CA ILE A 82 -2.93 -9.91 -0.80
C ILE A 82 -2.17 -10.21 0.49
N LEU A 83 -1.00 -9.58 0.70
CA LEU A 83 -0.27 -9.74 1.96
C LEU A 83 -1.07 -9.20 3.15
N ASP A 84 -1.74 -8.05 2.99
CA ASP A 84 -2.58 -7.42 4.00
C ASP A 84 -3.79 -8.31 4.37
N ASP A 85 -4.51 -8.83 3.36
CA ASP A 85 -5.62 -9.76 3.56
C ASP A 85 -5.18 -11.08 4.24
N GLU A 86 -3.98 -11.59 3.93
CA GLU A 86 -3.38 -12.74 4.64
C GLU A 86 -3.03 -12.41 6.11
N CYS A 87 -2.65 -11.17 6.40
CA CYS A 87 -2.43 -10.72 7.77
C CYS A 87 -3.75 -10.63 8.56
N ASP A 88 -4.81 -10.11 7.94
CA ASP A 88 -6.08 -9.81 8.61
C ASP A 88 -7.06 -10.98 8.65
N GLU A 89 -7.35 -11.62 7.51
CA GLU A 89 -8.38 -12.65 7.40
C GLU A 89 -7.87 -14.04 7.81
N HIS A 90 -6.62 -14.37 7.46
CA HIS A 90 -6.06 -15.72 7.64
C HIS A 90 -5.31 -15.91 8.97
N GLY A 91 -5.34 -14.88 9.83
CA GLY A 91 -4.87 -14.97 11.21
C GLY A 91 -3.35 -14.99 11.38
N ILE A 92 -2.56 -14.74 10.33
CA ILE A 92 -1.10 -14.53 10.45
C ILE A 92 -0.84 -13.30 11.34
N GLY A 93 -1.63 -12.23 11.19
CA GLY A 93 -1.55 -11.05 12.06
C GLY A 93 -1.93 -11.32 13.52
N LYS A 94 -2.58 -12.44 13.82
CA LYS A 94 -2.85 -12.88 15.21
C LYS A 94 -1.67 -13.66 15.82
N ARG A 95 -0.62 -13.93 15.03
CA ARG A 95 0.58 -14.69 15.39
C ARG A 95 1.83 -13.88 15.04
N PRO A 96 2.21 -12.90 15.89
CA PRO A 96 3.30 -11.97 15.60
C PRO A 96 4.60 -12.65 15.15
N GLU A 97 4.91 -13.82 15.72
CA GLU A 97 6.09 -14.61 15.37
C GLU A 97 6.06 -15.14 13.92
N ARG A 98 4.88 -15.48 13.40
CA ARG A 98 4.73 -15.93 12.01
C ARG A 98 4.78 -14.77 11.03
N LEU A 99 4.18 -13.64 11.42
CA LEU A 99 4.25 -12.41 10.64
C LEU A 99 5.71 -11.95 10.49
N ALA A 100 6.45 -11.84 11.60
CA ALA A 100 7.85 -11.46 11.60
C ALA A 100 8.71 -12.41 10.74
N ALA A 101 8.47 -13.72 10.82
CA ALA A 101 9.19 -14.70 10.01
C ALA A 101 8.92 -14.56 8.50
N LEU A 102 7.68 -14.26 8.10
CA LEU A 102 7.32 -13.98 6.71
C LEU A 102 7.99 -12.70 6.22
N GLN A 103 7.86 -11.62 7.00
CA GLN A 103 8.43 -10.30 6.69
C GLN A 103 9.96 -10.37 6.54
N ALA A 104 10.66 -11.06 7.43
CA ALA A 104 12.10 -11.29 7.32
C ALA A 104 12.49 -12.00 6.01
N ARG A 105 11.70 -12.98 5.56
CA ARG A 105 11.92 -13.66 4.28
C ARG A 105 11.63 -12.76 3.08
N CYS A 106 10.60 -11.93 3.15
CA CYS A 106 10.32 -10.91 2.14
C CYS A 106 11.50 -9.93 2.01
N LEU A 107 12.06 -9.46 3.12
CA LEU A 107 13.22 -8.58 3.13
C LEU A 107 14.47 -9.28 2.55
N LYS A 108 14.74 -10.55 2.92
CA LYS A 108 15.83 -11.35 2.31
C LYS A 108 15.69 -11.40 0.79
N VAL A 109 14.48 -11.64 0.28
CA VAL A 109 14.20 -11.60 -1.16
C VAL A 109 14.55 -10.23 -1.74
N LEU A 110 14.01 -9.13 -1.19
CA LEU A 110 14.19 -7.77 -1.71
C LEU A 110 15.66 -7.32 -1.76
N VAL A 111 16.45 -7.58 -0.71
CA VAL A 111 17.87 -7.22 -0.69
C VAL A 111 18.72 -8.11 -1.61
N GLY A 112 18.16 -9.20 -2.13
CA GLY A 112 18.84 -10.10 -3.05
C GLY A 112 19.66 -11.18 -2.39
N SER A 113 19.58 -11.32 -1.07
CA SER A 113 20.02 -12.52 -0.41
C SER A 113 19.20 -13.67 -0.98
N ARG A 114 19.86 -14.77 -1.37
CA ARG A 114 19.12 -16.02 -1.43
C ARG A 114 18.54 -16.21 -0.03
N PRO A 115 17.22 -16.42 0.17
CA PRO A 115 16.81 -17.05 1.42
C PRO A 115 17.73 -18.26 1.54
N GLU A 116 18.39 -18.42 2.68
CA GLU A 116 19.25 -19.58 2.94
C GLU A 116 18.57 -20.80 2.34
N GLU A 117 19.36 -21.59 1.62
CA GLU A 117 18.94 -22.89 1.08
C GLU A 117 17.98 -23.54 2.06
N PRO A 118 16.92 -24.19 1.54
CA PRO A 118 15.78 -24.59 2.34
C PRO A 118 16.30 -25.22 3.63
N ASP A 119 15.76 -24.73 4.75
CA ASP A 119 15.53 -25.51 5.97
C ASP A 119 15.93 -26.98 5.75
N PRO A 120 16.91 -27.56 6.49
CA PRO A 120 17.53 -28.86 6.19
C PRO A 120 16.56 -30.05 5.95
N GLN A 121 15.25 -29.83 6.08
CA GLN A 121 14.13 -30.63 5.59
C GLN A 121 13.71 -30.40 4.11
N GLY A 122 14.42 -29.62 3.29
CA GLY A 122 14.39 -29.64 1.82
C GLY A 122 13.02 -29.62 1.14
N LEU A 123 12.42 -28.44 0.93
CA LEU A 123 11.25 -28.26 0.06
C LEU A 123 11.58 -27.36 -1.14
N THR A 124 12.58 -27.77 -1.94
CA THR A 124 12.65 -27.43 -3.36
C THR A 124 12.06 -28.59 -4.14
N TYR A 125 10.77 -28.52 -4.43
CA TYR A 125 10.14 -29.44 -5.37
C TYR A 125 9.78 -28.69 -6.65
N PRO A 126 9.89 -29.33 -7.83
CA PRO A 126 9.24 -28.85 -9.03
C PRO A 126 7.76 -28.63 -8.72
N VAL A 127 7.18 -27.54 -9.23
CA VAL A 127 5.79 -27.14 -8.96
C VAL A 127 4.76 -28.24 -9.34
N SER A 128 5.15 -29.22 -10.15
CA SER A 128 4.37 -30.41 -10.52
C SER A 128 4.18 -31.41 -9.38
N ASP A 129 5.12 -31.52 -8.44
CA ASP A 129 5.15 -32.64 -7.47
C ASP A 129 4.51 -32.27 -6.11
N LEU A 130 4.14 -31.00 -5.93
CA LEU A 130 3.65 -30.45 -4.66
C LEU A 130 2.17 -30.76 -4.35
N ARG A 131 1.40 -31.33 -5.30
CA ARG A 131 -0.02 -31.67 -5.09
C ARG A 131 -0.23 -33.00 -4.34
N ALA A 132 0.76 -33.89 -4.32
CA ALA A 132 0.58 -35.23 -3.76
C ALA A 132 0.65 -35.32 -2.23
N ALA A 133 1.12 -34.27 -1.53
CA ALA A 133 1.45 -34.37 -0.10
C ALA A 133 0.77 -33.34 0.83
N GLY A 134 -0.04 -32.39 0.34
CA GLY A 134 -0.71 -31.41 1.21
C GLY A 134 0.23 -30.50 2.03
N LYS A 135 1.48 -30.30 1.57
CA LYS A 135 2.60 -29.67 2.32
C LYS A 135 3.13 -28.36 1.70
N VAL A 136 2.33 -27.60 0.95
CA VAL A 136 2.79 -26.29 0.48
C VAL A 136 2.68 -25.29 1.63
N ARG A 137 3.81 -24.70 2.07
CA ARG A 137 3.75 -23.56 3.00
C ARG A 137 2.99 -22.41 2.32
N PRO A 138 2.00 -21.77 2.97
CA PRO A 138 1.17 -20.73 2.35
C PRO A 138 1.96 -19.55 1.76
N ASP A 139 3.16 -19.28 2.28
CA ASP A 139 4.01 -18.17 1.88
C ASP A 139 4.80 -18.36 0.56
N VAL A 140 4.83 -19.57 0.00
CA VAL A 140 5.66 -19.88 -1.18
C VAL A 140 5.21 -19.09 -2.43
N PRO A 141 3.90 -18.99 -2.75
CA PRO A 141 3.39 -18.12 -3.82
C PRO A 141 3.77 -16.64 -3.62
N LEU A 142 3.55 -16.09 -2.43
CA LEU A 142 3.87 -14.70 -2.10
C LEU A 142 5.34 -14.37 -2.32
N LEU A 143 6.24 -15.24 -1.87
CA LEU A 143 7.68 -15.04 -2.05
C LEU A 143 8.12 -15.28 -3.50
N GLY A 144 7.47 -16.19 -4.22
CA GLY A 144 7.70 -16.39 -5.65
C GLY A 144 7.35 -15.15 -6.47
N ALA A 145 6.18 -14.57 -6.22
CA ALA A 145 5.74 -13.31 -6.81
C ALA A 145 6.66 -12.14 -6.46
N LEU A 146 7.09 -12.03 -5.19
CA LEU A 146 8.02 -10.98 -4.76
C LEU A 146 9.38 -11.08 -5.45
N ARG A 147 9.88 -12.29 -5.73
CA ARG A 147 11.12 -12.49 -6.52
C ARG A 147 10.97 -11.98 -7.95
N ASP A 148 9.80 -12.20 -8.57
CA ASP A 148 9.50 -11.67 -9.90
C ASP A 148 9.43 -10.14 -9.90
N ILE A 149 8.71 -9.55 -8.95
CA ILE A 149 8.66 -8.09 -8.76
C ILE A 149 10.07 -7.52 -8.58
N ARG A 150 10.88 -8.14 -7.71
CA ARG A 150 12.27 -7.73 -7.52
C ARG A 150 13.08 -7.81 -8.81
N LYS A 151 12.95 -8.90 -9.58
CA LYS A 151 13.66 -9.08 -10.85
C LYS A 151 13.33 -7.91 -11.80
N ARG A 152 12.05 -7.55 -11.90
CA ARG A 152 11.58 -6.43 -12.71
C ARG A 152 12.04 -5.07 -12.19
N LEU A 153 12.00 -4.83 -10.87
CA LEU A 153 12.55 -3.62 -10.25
C LEU A 153 14.07 -3.50 -10.47
N ARG A 154 14.83 -4.59 -10.37
CA ARG A 154 16.29 -4.59 -10.63
C ARG A 154 16.64 -4.26 -12.08
N ALA A 155 15.75 -4.57 -13.02
CA ALA A 155 15.96 -4.27 -14.43
C ALA A 155 15.78 -2.78 -14.75
N CYS A 156 15.05 -2.02 -13.92
CA CYS A 156 14.77 -0.60 -14.16
C CYS A 156 15.36 0.37 -13.12
N MET A 157 15.69 -0.09 -11.92
CA MET A 157 16.18 0.76 -10.82
C MET A 157 17.61 0.39 -10.40
N PRO A 158 18.45 1.34 -9.95
CA PRO A 158 19.79 1.05 -9.48
C PRO A 158 19.79 0.38 -8.09
N HIS A 159 20.92 -0.26 -7.74
CA HIS A 159 21.05 -1.00 -6.48
C HIS A 159 20.81 -0.12 -5.24
N ALA A 160 21.32 1.12 -5.24
CA ALA A 160 21.11 2.05 -4.15
C ALA A 160 19.61 2.38 -3.93
N TRP A 161 18.83 2.50 -5.01
CA TRP A 161 17.39 2.67 -4.91
C TRP A 161 16.71 1.42 -4.32
N MET A 162 17.13 0.23 -4.75
CA MET A 162 16.58 -1.04 -4.22
C MET A 162 16.80 -1.20 -2.73
N MET A 163 17.98 -0.84 -2.23
CA MET A 163 18.27 -0.91 -0.79
C MET A 163 17.39 0.06 -0.01
N ARG A 164 17.17 1.26 -0.54
CA ARG A 164 16.25 2.23 0.06
C ARG A 164 14.80 1.74 0.03
N PHE A 165 14.37 1.15 -1.08
CA PHE A 165 13.04 0.57 -1.20
C PHE A 165 12.85 -0.59 -0.20
N ALA A 166 13.83 -1.48 -0.06
CA ALA A 166 13.80 -2.55 0.93
C ALA A 166 13.72 -2.02 2.38
N LEU A 167 14.41 -0.91 2.69
CA LEU A 167 14.26 -0.23 3.99
C LEU A 167 12.83 0.30 4.19
N GLY A 168 12.24 0.95 3.18
CA GLY A 168 10.85 1.38 3.26
C GLY A 168 9.86 0.21 3.44
N VAL A 169 10.17 -0.96 2.89
CA VAL A 169 9.36 -2.17 3.09
C VAL A 169 9.53 -2.70 4.52
N SER A 170 10.72 -2.56 5.11
CA SER A 170 10.95 -2.82 6.53
C SER A 170 10.12 -1.89 7.41
N ASP A 171 10.09 -0.59 7.12
CA ASP A 171 9.29 0.39 7.86
C ASP A 171 7.78 0.04 7.79
N TYR A 172 7.29 -0.38 6.62
CA TYR A 172 5.92 -0.88 6.46
C TYR A 172 5.65 -2.11 7.33
N PHE A 173 6.54 -3.09 7.29
CA PHE A 173 6.42 -4.32 8.07
C PHE A 173 6.41 -4.07 9.58
N GLU A 174 7.30 -3.21 10.08
CA GLU A 174 7.31 -2.79 11.49
C GLU A 174 6.00 -2.09 11.89
N ALA A 175 5.41 -1.31 10.98
CA ALA A 175 4.12 -0.67 11.20
C ALA A 175 2.97 -1.68 11.24
N CYS A 176 2.97 -2.70 10.36
CA CYS A 176 2.01 -3.81 10.42
C CYS A 176 2.14 -4.61 11.72
N GLU A 177 3.37 -4.85 12.20
CA GLU A 177 3.59 -5.49 13.50
C GLU A 177 3.03 -4.64 14.66
N TRP A 178 3.18 -3.32 14.57
CA TRP A 178 2.57 -2.40 15.54
C TRP A 178 1.04 -2.53 15.56
N GLU A 179 0.38 -2.55 14.40
CA GLU A 179 -1.08 -2.75 14.35
C GLU A 179 -1.49 -4.13 14.86
N ALA A 180 -0.76 -5.19 14.47
CA ALA A 180 -1.01 -6.55 14.92
C ALA A 180 -0.93 -6.66 16.45
N ARG A 181 0.08 -6.05 17.08
CA ARG A 181 0.19 -5.97 18.55
C ARG A 181 -1.00 -5.26 19.17
N ASN A 182 -1.41 -4.11 18.62
CA ASN A 182 -2.59 -3.38 19.09
C ASN A 182 -3.87 -4.23 18.99
N ARG A 183 -4.07 -4.94 17.87
CA ARG A 183 -5.23 -5.84 17.67
C ARG A 183 -5.25 -6.97 18.71
N VAL A 184 -4.10 -7.61 18.96
CA VAL A 184 -3.97 -8.69 19.96
C VAL A 184 -4.21 -8.17 21.38
N GLN A 185 -3.64 -7.03 21.73
CA GLN A 185 -3.75 -6.43 23.07
C GLN A 185 -5.05 -5.63 23.26
N ARG A 186 -5.83 -5.43 22.19
CA ARG A 186 -7.02 -4.57 22.14
C ARG A 186 -6.75 -3.13 22.58
N VAL A 187 -5.59 -2.61 22.23
CA VAL A 187 -5.15 -1.25 22.54
C VAL A 187 -5.58 -0.32 21.42
N TRP A 188 -6.32 0.73 21.79
CA TRP A 188 -6.62 1.83 20.86
C TRP A 188 -5.41 2.74 20.76
N PRO A 189 -4.93 3.04 19.54
CA PRO A 189 -3.89 4.06 19.35
C PRO A 189 -4.36 5.44 19.84
N ASP A 190 -3.43 6.20 20.41
CA ASP A 190 -3.62 7.65 20.55
C ASP A 190 -3.74 8.29 19.15
N PRO A 191 -4.64 9.28 18.92
CA PRO A 191 -4.83 9.88 17.61
C PRO A 191 -3.56 10.46 17.00
N ALA A 192 -2.69 11.09 17.79
CA ALA A 192 -1.45 11.68 17.29
C ALA A 192 -0.43 10.61 16.90
N VAL A 193 -0.41 9.47 17.61
CA VAL A 193 0.42 8.30 17.24
C VAL A 193 -0.11 7.66 15.96
N TYR A 194 -1.42 7.45 15.85
CA TYR A 194 -2.03 6.88 14.66
C TYR A 194 -1.74 7.73 13.42
N ILE A 195 -1.88 9.05 13.49
CA ILE A 195 -1.56 9.96 12.39
C ILE A 195 -0.11 9.80 11.91
N GLN A 196 0.83 9.52 12.81
CA GLN A 196 2.24 9.32 12.45
C GLN A 196 2.49 7.94 11.83
N MET A 197 1.82 6.90 12.34
CA MET A 197 1.99 5.52 11.89
C MET A 197 1.25 5.21 10.59
N ARG A 198 0.09 5.84 10.36
CA ARG A 198 -0.82 5.51 9.25
C ARG A 198 -0.19 5.64 7.85
N PRO A 199 0.68 6.61 7.54
CA PRO A 199 1.40 6.62 6.27
C PRO A 199 2.27 5.37 6.02
N TYR A 200 2.76 4.74 7.09
CA TYR A 200 3.50 3.50 7.00
C TYR A 200 2.53 2.33 6.85
N THR A 201 1.51 2.21 7.70
CA THR A 201 0.57 1.06 7.64
C THR A 201 -0.26 1.04 6.35
N GLY A 202 -0.55 2.21 5.77
CA GLY A 202 -1.13 2.33 4.42
C GLY A 202 -0.13 2.16 3.27
N ALA A 203 1.15 1.88 3.54
CA ALA A 203 2.22 1.76 2.56
C ALA A 203 2.45 3.00 1.66
N LEU A 204 1.95 4.18 2.04
CA LEU A 204 1.95 5.36 1.16
C LEU A 204 3.35 5.87 0.83
N TYR A 205 4.29 5.81 1.77
CA TYR A 205 5.67 6.19 1.47
C TYR A 205 6.34 5.26 0.44
N LEU A 206 5.97 3.98 0.42
CA LEU A 206 6.43 3.04 -0.61
C LEU A 206 5.87 3.39 -1.98
N LEU A 207 4.58 3.73 -2.04
CA LEU A 207 3.95 4.16 -3.29
C LEU A 207 4.60 5.45 -3.81
N LEU A 208 4.84 6.44 -2.96
CA LEU A 208 5.53 7.67 -3.35
C LEU A 208 6.97 7.41 -3.84
N ASP A 209 7.68 6.43 -3.29
CA ASP A 209 9.00 6.04 -3.78
C ASP A 209 8.98 5.40 -5.17
N LEU A 210 7.88 4.75 -5.55
CA LEU A 210 7.69 4.19 -6.88
C LEU A 210 7.47 5.24 -7.97
N ILE A 211 7.24 6.52 -7.60
CA ILE A 211 7.23 7.63 -8.57
C ILE A 211 8.60 7.75 -9.26
N GLU A 212 9.70 7.58 -8.53
CA GLU A 212 11.05 7.55 -9.14
C GLU A 212 11.16 6.45 -10.21
N MET A 213 10.54 5.30 -9.97
CA MET A 213 10.54 4.18 -10.91
C MET A 213 9.69 4.46 -12.16
N THR A 214 8.51 5.07 -12.00
CA THR A 214 7.65 5.42 -13.15
C THR A 214 8.22 6.56 -13.98
N GLU A 215 8.93 7.50 -13.36
CA GLU A 215 9.59 8.64 -14.03
C GLU A 215 11.00 8.29 -14.55
N GLY A 216 11.49 7.07 -14.27
CA GLY A 216 12.81 6.62 -14.73
C GLY A 216 13.97 7.44 -14.14
N THR A 217 13.80 8.01 -12.96
CA THR A 217 14.78 8.91 -12.32
C THR A 217 15.06 8.47 -10.89
N VAL A 218 16.22 8.86 -10.35
CA VAL A 218 16.51 8.68 -8.93
C VAL A 218 16.80 10.02 -8.30
N LEU A 219 15.95 10.42 -7.36
CA LEU A 219 16.10 11.70 -6.68
C LEU A 219 17.36 11.68 -5.79
N PRO A 220 18.24 12.70 -5.88
CA PRO A 220 19.36 12.85 -4.96
C PRO A 220 18.88 12.88 -3.50
N LEU A 221 19.70 12.35 -2.58
CA LEU A 221 19.36 12.34 -1.15
C LEU A 221 19.11 13.74 -0.59
N THR A 222 19.78 14.77 -1.12
CA THR A 222 19.57 16.17 -0.74
C THR A 222 18.15 16.64 -1.06
N VAL A 223 17.62 16.26 -2.24
CA VAL A 223 16.24 16.55 -2.64
C VAL A 223 15.26 15.73 -1.80
N ARG A 224 15.49 14.43 -1.63
CA ARG A 224 14.63 13.54 -0.82
C ARG A 224 14.51 13.96 0.64
N LYS A 225 15.60 14.46 1.23
CA LYS A 225 15.63 14.98 2.60
C LYS A 225 15.16 16.42 2.71
N HIS A 226 14.85 17.08 1.59
CA HIS A 226 14.41 18.47 1.61
C HIS A 226 13.10 18.60 2.41
N PRO A 227 13.01 19.54 3.38
CA PRO A 227 11.83 19.68 4.23
C PRO A 227 10.53 19.84 3.45
N LEU A 228 10.55 20.54 2.31
CA LEU A 228 9.37 20.70 1.46
C LEU A 228 8.89 19.36 0.89
N LEU A 229 9.78 18.52 0.36
CA LEU A 229 9.39 17.23 -0.19
C LEU A 229 8.87 16.31 0.92
N ARG A 230 9.51 16.30 2.09
CA ARG A 230 9.03 15.55 3.27
C ARG A 230 7.65 16.01 3.73
N ALA A 231 7.37 17.31 3.70
CA ALA A 231 6.07 17.86 4.03
C ALA A 231 5.00 17.48 2.98
N LEU A 232 5.33 17.54 1.68
CA LEU A 232 4.43 17.11 0.61
C LEU A 232 4.11 15.62 0.70
N MET A 233 5.12 14.77 0.90
CA MET A 233 4.90 13.34 1.10
C MET A 233 3.95 13.08 2.26
N ARG A 234 4.16 13.73 3.41
CA ARG A 234 3.26 13.60 4.57
C ARG A 234 1.84 14.07 4.28
N ILE A 235 1.68 15.22 3.62
CA ILE A 235 0.37 15.75 3.24
C ILE A 235 -0.35 14.77 2.32
N THR A 236 0.32 14.29 1.27
CA THR A 236 -0.25 13.32 0.32
C THR A 236 -0.64 12.03 1.03
N SER A 237 0.23 11.48 1.89
CA SER A 237 -0.07 10.28 2.66
C SER A 237 -1.30 10.48 3.55
N ASN A 238 -1.37 11.59 4.30
CA ASN A 238 -2.51 11.90 5.16
C ASN A 238 -3.81 11.98 4.36
N VAL A 239 -3.80 12.68 3.22
CA VAL A 239 -5.01 12.82 2.38
C VAL A 239 -5.49 11.45 1.90
N VAL A 240 -4.58 10.61 1.37
CA VAL A 240 -4.96 9.29 0.86
C VAL A 240 -5.43 8.38 1.98
N CYS A 241 -4.66 8.26 3.07
CA CYS A 241 -4.99 7.38 4.18
C CYS A 241 -6.28 7.79 4.88
N TRP A 242 -6.49 9.06 5.19
CA TRP A 242 -7.70 9.49 5.90
C TRP A 242 -8.94 9.47 5.01
N SER A 243 -8.77 9.64 3.69
CA SER A 243 -9.85 9.36 2.73
C SER A 243 -10.21 7.88 2.76
N ASN A 244 -9.21 6.99 2.76
CA ASN A 244 -9.43 5.56 2.93
C ASN A 244 -10.18 5.28 4.25
N ASP A 245 -9.74 5.81 5.40
CA ASP A 245 -10.42 5.61 6.68
C ASP A 245 -11.91 6.03 6.66
N ILE A 246 -12.28 7.04 5.87
CA ILE A 246 -13.69 7.42 5.68
C ILE A 246 -14.43 6.38 4.82
N PHE A 247 -13.86 6.00 3.67
CA PHE A 247 -14.52 5.14 2.69
C PHE A 247 -14.47 3.65 3.05
N SER A 248 -13.52 3.20 3.86
CA SER A 248 -13.40 1.83 4.37
C SER A 248 -14.08 1.63 5.73
N LEU A 249 -14.65 2.70 6.31
CA LEU A 249 -15.23 2.71 7.66
C LEU A 249 -16.22 1.57 7.91
N GLU A 250 -17.10 1.30 6.95
CA GLU A 250 -18.09 0.22 7.08
C GLU A 250 -17.43 -1.15 7.20
N LYS A 251 -16.51 -1.46 6.28
CA LYS A 251 -15.72 -2.69 6.30
C LYS A 251 -14.97 -2.80 7.64
N GLU A 252 -14.19 -1.80 7.99
CA GLU A 252 -13.28 -1.85 9.15
C GLU A 252 -14.04 -1.93 10.48
N ARG A 253 -15.19 -1.24 10.60
CA ARG A 253 -16.05 -1.35 11.77
C ARG A 253 -16.66 -2.75 11.90
N ALA A 254 -17.08 -3.37 10.79
CA ALA A 254 -17.61 -4.74 10.79
C ALA A 254 -16.55 -5.77 11.22
N HIS A 255 -15.27 -5.51 10.95
CA HIS A 255 -14.15 -6.32 11.40
C HIS A 255 -13.63 -5.97 12.79
N HIS A 256 -14.25 -5.00 13.48
CA HIS A 256 -13.79 -4.47 14.77
C HIS A 256 -12.34 -3.97 14.74
N ASP A 257 -11.91 -3.38 13.62
CA ASP A 257 -10.58 -2.80 13.52
C ASP A 257 -10.44 -1.58 14.44
N LEU A 258 -9.27 -1.46 15.04
CA LEU A 258 -8.87 -0.37 15.92
C LEU A 258 -8.13 0.74 15.15
N HIS A 259 -7.76 0.48 13.89
CA HIS A 259 -6.84 1.30 13.09
C HIS A 259 -7.56 2.13 12.02
N ASN A 260 -8.58 2.86 12.42
CA ASN A 260 -9.32 3.80 11.58
C ASN A 260 -9.44 5.16 12.29
N LEU A 261 -9.00 6.26 11.66
CA LEU A 261 -9.02 7.57 12.32
C LEU A 261 -10.42 8.02 12.77
N VAL A 262 -11.47 7.67 12.02
CA VAL A 262 -12.86 7.98 12.40
C VAL A 262 -13.21 7.26 13.69
N LEU A 263 -12.95 5.95 13.78
CA LEU A 263 -13.25 5.15 14.97
C LEU A 263 -12.41 5.58 16.18
N ILE A 264 -11.13 5.91 15.95
CA ILE A 264 -10.20 6.41 16.97
C ILE A 264 -10.72 7.73 17.54
N LEU A 265 -11.06 8.71 16.70
CA LEU A 265 -11.58 10.00 17.16
C LEU A 265 -12.96 9.86 17.80
N GLN A 266 -13.83 8.99 17.29
CA GLN A 266 -15.11 8.69 17.90
C GLN A 266 -14.93 8.28 19.36
N ARG A 267 -14.00 7.36 19.62
CA ARG A 267 -13.72 6.85 20.97
C ARG A 267 -12.98 7.87 21.83
N HIS A 268 -11.94 8.49 21.28
CA HIS A 268 -11.05 9.39 22.03
C HIS A 268 -11.74 10.70 22.44
N ASP A 269 -12.47 11.32 21.50
CA ASP A 269 -13.11 12.62 21.70
C ASP A 269 -14.58 12.50 22.16
N GLY A 270 -15.12 11.28 22.27
CA GLY A 270 -16.51 11.03 22.67
C GLY A 270 -17.55 11.49 21.64
N LEU A 271 -17.16 11.57 20.35
CA LEU A 271 -18.01 12.02 19.26
C LEU A 271 -19.04 10.95 18.87
N ASN A 272 -20.18 11.36 18.33
CA ASN A 272 -20.99 10.42 17.56
C ASN A 272 -20.30 10.08 16.22
N LEU A 273 -20.75 9.02 15.55
CA LEU A 273 -20.05 8.52 14.36
C LEU A 273 -20.06 9.54 13.21
N GLN A 274 -21.16 10.27 13.00
CA GLN A 274 -21.24 11.29 11.95
C GLN A 274 -20.32 12.48 12.26
N GLU A 275 -20.24 12.91 13.52
CA GLU A 275 -19.32 13.95 13.97
C GLU A 275 -17.85 13.56 13.75
N ALA A 276 -17.51 12.29 14.03
CA ALA A 276 -16.16 11.77 13.77
C ALA A 276 -15.84 11.74 12.27
N VAL A 277 -16.76 11.28 11.42
CA VAL A 277 -16.61 11.31 9.95
C VAL A 277 -16.40 12.74 9.46
N ASN A 278 -17.24 13.68 9.91
CA ASN A 278 -17.13 15.09 9.55
C ASN A 278 -15.79 15.69 10.01
N ARG A 279 -15.32 15.29 11.20
CA ARG A 279 -14.02 15.75 11.73
C ARG A 279 -12.87 15.28 10.85
N VAL A 280 -12.84 14.01 10.46
CA VAL A 280 -11.80 13.46 9.57
C VAL A 280 -11.86 14.13 8.20
N ALA A 281 -13.05 14.37 7.64
CA ALA A 281 -13.20 15.09 6.38
C ALA A 281 -12.62 16.51 6.45
N ILE A 282 -12.92 17.25 7.52
CA ILE A 282 -12.35 18.60 7.74
C ILE A 282 -10.81 18.55 7.86
N LEU A 283 -10.26 17.53 8.52
CA LEU A 283 -8.80 17.35 8.61
C LEU A 283 -8.19 17.07 7.24
N THR A 284 -8.80 16.20 6.44
CA THR A 284 -8.39 15.89 5.07
C THR A 284 -8.42 17.13 4.17
N ASP A 285 -9.51 17.89 4.20
CA ASP A 285 -9.65 19.13 3.44
C ASP A 285 -8.60 20.17 3.80
N LYS A 286 -8.25 20.29 5.09
CA LYS A 286 -7.17 21.18 5.55
C LYS A 286 -5.82 20.80 4.95
N GLN A 287 -5.51 19.50 4.82
CA GLN A 287 -4.27 19.02 4.21
C GLN A 287 -4.20 19.42 2.72
N VAL A 288 -5.29 19.25 1.97
CA VAL A 288 -5.38 19.63 0.55
C VAL A 288 -5.29 21.15 0.34
N ARG A 289 -5.94 21.94 1.21
CA ARG A 289 -5.83 23.40 1.16
C ARG A 289 -4.43 23.86 1.53
N ALA A 290 -3.79 23.19 2.49
CA ALA A 290 -2.39 23.43 2.81
C ALA A 290 -1.53 23.19 1.57
N SER A 291 -1.57 22.04 0.89
CA SER A 291 -0.71 21.81 -0.31
C SER A 291 -0.95 22.80 -1.45
N SER A 292 -2.17 23.32 -1.60
CA SER A 292 -2.52 24.28 -2.66
C SER A 292 -1.82 25.64 -2.53
N SER A 293 -1.46 26.06 -1.30
CA SER A 293 -0.66 27.28 -1.13
C SER A 293 0.81 27.09 -1.51
N TRP A 294 1.28 25.84 -1.65
CA TRP A 294 2.71 25.50 -1.82
C TRP A 294 3.14 25.51 -3.28
N LYS A 295 2.20 25.31 -4.24
CA LYS A 295 2.45 25.53 -5.67
C LYS A 295 2.98 26.95 -5.95
N ARG A 296 2.67 27.93 -5.09
CA ARG A 296 3.12 29.32 -5.20
C ARG A 296 4.51 29.57 -4.59
N SER A 297 5.02 28.64 -3.77
CA SER A 297 6.26 28.80 -3.00
C SER A 297 7.37 27.84 -3.40
N CYS A 298 7.14 26.98 -4.41
CA CYS A 298 8.16 26.06 -4.90
C CYS A 298 9.22 26.86 -5.68
N PRO A 299 10.52 26.77 -5.35
CA PRO A 299 11.56 27.55 -6.02
C PRO A 299 11.87 27.08 -7.44
N CYS A 300 11.16 26.08 -7.96
CA CYS A 300 11.36 25.61 -9.32
C CYS A 300 10.58 26.51 -10.29
N GLY A 301 11.30 27.37 -11.00
CA GLY A 301 10.82 28.05 -12.21
C GLY A 301 10.54 27.08 -13.34
N ILE A 302 9.75 26.03 -13.10
CA ILE A 302 9.20 25.18 -14.16
C ILE A 302 8.01 25.97 -14.73
N PRO A 303 8.08 26.44 -15.98
CA PRO A 303 6.98 27.18 -16.59
C PRO A 303 5.74 26.28 -16.62
N THR A 304 4.59 26.82 -16.23
CA THR A 304 3.28 26.16 -16.30
C THR A 304 2.77 25.94 -17.73
N ASN A 305 3.65 26.01 -18.75
CA ASN A 305 3.32 25.70 -20.13
C ASN A 305 3.88 24.32 -20.51
N LEU A 306 3.10 23.28 -20.21
CA LEU A 306 3.01 22.11 -21.09
C LEU A 306 1.66 22.20 -21.80
N GLY A 307 1.53 23.26 -22.61
CA GLY A 307 0.60 23.27 -23.72
C GLY A 307 1.30 22.64 -24.93
N SER A 308 0.64 21.64 -25.53
CA SER A 308 0.76 21.31 -26.95
C SER A 308 2.15 20.94 -27.47
N ILE A 309 2.51 19.65 -27.39
CA ILE A 309 3.18 18.93 -28.51
C ILE A 309 2.52 17.55 -28.62
#